data_AF-A0A5J4SJV7-F1
#
_entry.id   AF-A0A5J4SJV7-F1
#
_cell.length_a   1.000
_cell.length_b   1.000
_cell.length_c   1.000
_cell.angle_alpha   90.00
_cell.angle_beta   90.00
_cell.angle_gamma   90.00
#
_symmetry.space_group_name_H-M   'P 1'
#
loop_
_entity.id
_entity.type
_entity.pdbx_description
1 polymer ?
#
loop_
_entity_poly.entity_id
_entity_poly.type
_entity_poly.pdbx_seq_one_letter_code
_entity_poly.pdbx_strand_id
1 'polypeptide(L)'
;MPRPKILEADVVRFQNNKEKWVAFVGLYDGHPYEIFTGLQDDEEGILLPKTIVSGWIIKNMDENGNKRYDFQFQNRRGYKITIEGLSEKFNKEYWNYAKLISGVLRWRIPIEQVIRMVGSLQLDNENINTWKNGVERALKKYIQDGTEAKGSVCQECGNETLVYREGCLMCTTCGSSKCGG
;
A
#
# COMPACT_ATOMS: atom_id res chain seq x y z
N MET A 1 -19.85 -6.89 -4.20
CA MET A 1 -19.45 -6.63 -5.60
C MET A 1 -18.27 -7.53 -5.95
N PRO A 2 -18.28 -8.25 -7.09
CA PRO A 2 -17.15 -9.10 -7.47
C PRO A 2 -15.91 -8.24 -7.79
N ARG A 3 -14.72 -8.71 -7.37
CA ARG A 3 -13.45 -8.08 -7.77
C ARG A 3 -13.33 -8.10 -9.31
N PRO A 4 -13.07 -6.96 -9.97
CA PRO A 4 -12.78 -6.92 -11.40
C PRO A 4 -11.62 -7.85 -11.80
N LYS A 5 -11.55 -8.28 -13.06
CA LYS A 5 -10.44 -9.11 -13.52
C LYS A 5 -9.11 -8.35 -13.47
N ILE A 6 -9.14 -7.09 -13.89
CA ILE A 6 -7.97 -6.20 -13.98
C ILE A 6 -8.23 -4.98 -13.11
N LEU A 7 -7.22 -4.58 -12.34
CA LEU A 7 -7.18 -3.30 -11.64
C LEU A 7 -5.96 -2.53 -12.11
N GLU A 8 -6.07 -1.22 -12.30
CA GLU A 8 -4.90 -0.36 -12.35
C GLU A 8 -4.17 -0.43 -11.02
N ALA A 9 -2.86 -0.24 -11.01
CA ALA A 9 -2.09 -0.32 -9.78
C ALA A 9 -0.91 0.62 -9.77
N ASP A 10 -0.69 1.22 -8.60
CA ASP A 10 0.51 1.99 -8.31
C ASP A 10 1.58 1.09 -7.67
N VAL A 11 2.83 1.43 -7.92
CA VAL A 11 4.00 0.74 -7.37
C VAL A 11 4.70 1.67 -6.38
N VAL A 12 4.67 1.30 -5.10
CA VAL A 12 5.34 2.03 -4.02
C VAL A 12 6.49 1.19 -3.49
N ARG A 13 7.69 1.75 -3.50
CA ARG A 13 8.88 1.10 -2.94
C ARG A 13 9.19 1.66 -1.56
N PHE A 14 9.62 0.80 -0.65
CA PHE A 14 10.02 1.18 0.70
C PHE A 14 11.10 0.24 1.22
N GLN A 15 11.76 0.65 2.30
CA GLN A 15 12.71 -0.21 3.01
C GLN A 15 12.04 -0.80 4.25
N ASN A 16 12.34 -2.07 4.51
CA ASN A 16 11.98 -2.78 5.72
C ASN A 16 13.28 -3.22 6.39
N ASN A 17 13.74 -2.48 7.40
CA ASN A 17 15.11 -2.63 7.90
C ASN A 17 16.14 -2.52 6.76
N LYS A 18 16.90 -3.59 6.49
CA LYS A 18 17.89 -3.63 5.39
C LYS A 18 17.31 -4.14 4.08
N GLU A 19 16.09 -4.67 4.10
CA GLU A 19 15.45 -5.27 2.94
C GLU A 19 14.73 -4.21 2.11
N LYS A 20 14.78 -4.36 0.79
CA LYS A 20 14.00 -3.54 -0.13
C LYS A 20 12.68 -4.23 -0.37
N TRP A 21 11.59 -3.47 -0.28
CA TRP A 21 10.24 -3.96 -0.46
C TRP A 21 9.51 -3.13 -1.51
N VAL A 22 8.52 -3.76 -2.13
CA VAL A 22 7.60 -3.14 -3.06
C VAL A 22 6.17 -3.46 -2.67
N ALA A 23 5.31 -2.45 -2.71
CA ALA A 23 3.86 -2.55 -2.61
C ALA A 23 3.23 -2.25 -3.98
N PHE A 24 2.27 -3.07 -4.37
CA PHE A 24 1.36 -2.84 -5.49
C PHE A 24 0.00 -2.49 -4.92
N VAL A 25 -0.44 -1.26 -5.09
CA VAL A 25 -1.75 -0.80 -4.62
C VAL A 25 -2.70 -0.83 -5.80
N GLY A 26 -3.61 -1.82 -5.81
CA GLY A 26 -4.65 -1.94 -6.81
C GLY A 26 -5.75 -0.91 -6.57
N LEU A 27 -6.14 -0.21 -7.64
CA LEU A 27 -7.12 0.86 -7.62
C LEU A 27 -8.42 0.41 -8.29
N TYR A 28 -9.53 0.74 -7.64
CA TYR A 28 -10.87 0.59 -8.21
C TYR A 28 -11.56 1.94 -8.22
N ASP A 29 -11.86 2.45 -9.42
CA ASP A 29 -12.36 3.82 -9.65
C ASP A 29 -11.49 4.87 -8.95
N GLY A 30 -10.16 4.76 -9.09
CA GLY A 30 -9.19 5.69 -8.51
C GLY A 30 -8.97 5.58 -7.00
N HIS A 31 -9.62 4.63 -6.32
CA HIS A 31 -9.47 4.44 -4.87
C HIS A 31 -8.73 3.14 -4.55
N PRO A 32 -7.88 3.11 -3.50
CA PRO A 32 -7.24 1.89 -3.03
C PRO A 32 -8.26 0.79 -2.74
N TYR A 33 -8.09 -0.34 -3.41
CA TYR A 33 -8.99 -1.49 -3.35
C TYR A 33 -8.31 -2.72 -2.77
N GLU A 34 -7.03 -2.92 -3.08
CA GLU A 34 -6.23 -4.00 -2.55
C GLU A 34 -4.75 -3.64 -2.56
N ILE A 35 -3.96 -4.36 -1.76
CA ILE A 35 -2.53 -4.17 -1.68
C ILE A 35 -1.81 -5.52 -1.68
N PHE A 36 -0.75 -5.62 -2.46
CA PHE A 36 0.20 -6.74 -2.45
C PHE A 36 1.57 -6.19 -2.08
N THR A 37 2.33 -6.89 -1.26
CA THR A 37 3.66 -6.43 -0.85
C THR A 37 4.64 -7.58 -0.87
N GLY A 38 5.85 -7.38 -1.37
CA GLY A 38 6.91 -8.38 -1.24
C GLY A 38 8.30 -7.80 -1.32
N LEU A 39 9.27 -8.70 -1.12
CA LEU A 39 10.68 -8.41 -1.24
C LEU A 39 11.00 -8.01 -2.67
N GLN A 40 11.72 -6.91 -2.83
CA GLN A 40 12.32 -6.51 -4.08
C GLN A 40 13.75 -7.08 -4.10
N ASP A 41 13.85 -8.32 -4.56
CA ASP A 41 15.07 -9.11 -4.63
C ASP A 41 15.12 -9.88 -5.96
N ASP A 42 16.33 -10.17 -6.42
CA ASP A 42 16.61 -10.71 -7.76
C ASP A 42 16.57 -12.26 -7.80
N GLU A 43 16.60 -12.94 -6.64
CA GLU A 43 16.56 -14.41 -6.55
C GLU A 43 15.14 -14.92 -6.29
N GLU A 44 14.59 -14.62 -5.12
CA GLU A 44 13.29 -15.16 -4.68
C GLU A 44 12.16 -14.11 -4.73
N GLY A 45 12.52 -12.83 -4.83
CA GLY A 45 11.61 -11.70 -4.74
C GLY A 45 10.94 -11.29 -6.06
N ILE A 46 10.62 -10.00 -6.11
CA ILE A 46 10.01 -9.34 -7.26
C ILE A 46 11.05 -8.43 -7.92
N LEU A 47 11.57 -8.90 -9.05
CA LEU A 47 12.42 -8.11 -9.93
C LEU A 47 11.56 -7.12 -10.73
N LEU A 48 11.55 -5.86 -10.30
CA LEU A 48 10.82 -4.79 -10.98
C LEU A 48 11.75 -3.60 -11.27
N PRO A 49 11.94 -3.20 -12.55
CA PRO A 49 12.77 -2.05 -12.88
C PRO A 49 12.30 -0.79 -12.14
N LYS A 50 13.25 -0.01 -11.61
CA LYS A 50 12.94 1.18 -10.77
C LYS A 50 12.07 2.22 -11.48
N THR A 51 12.14 2.27 -12.81
CA THR A 51 11.36 3.20 -13.64
C THR A 51 9.87 2.88 -13.69
N ILE A 52 9.47 1.67 -13.29
CA ILE A 52 8.07 1.26 -13.30
C ILE A 52 7.41 1.74 -12.01
N VAL A 53 6.46 2.66 -12.16
CA VAL A 53 5.72 3.29 -11.05
C VAL A 53 4.24 2.91 -11.03
N SER A 54 3.74 2.29 -12.11
CA SER A 54 2.37 1.84 -12.23
C SER A 54 2.25 0.65 -13.21
N GLY A 55 1.10 0.01 -13.20
CA GLY A 55 0.76 -1.12 -14.08
C GLY A 55 -0.64 -1.64 -13.79
N TRP A 56 -0.84 -2.94 -13.93
CA TRP A 56 -2.12 -3.60 -13.75
C TRP A 56 -2.00 -4.89 -12.93
N ILE A 57 -2.90 -5.09 -11.97
CA ILE A 57 -3.03 -6.36 -11.25
C ILE A 57 -4.12 -7.19 -11.90
N ILE A 58 -3.72 -8.33 -12.45
CA ILE A 58 -4.59 -9.25 -13.19
C ILE A 58 -4.88 -10.46 -12.32
N LYS A 59 -6.15 -10.75 -12.09
CA LYS A 59 -6.57 -12.00 -11.43
C LYS A 59 -6.79 -13.07 -12.48
N ASN A 60 -6.06 -14.16 -12.30
CA ASN A 60 -6.12 -15.39 -13.07
C ASN A 60 -6.52 -16.57 -12.19
N MET A 61 -6.79 -17.70 -12.82
CA MET A 61 -6.88 -19.00 -12.16
C MET A 61 -5.73 -19.87 -12.67
N ASP A 62 -5.07 -20.59 -11.78
CA ASP A 62 -4.07 -21.59 -12.15
C ASP A 62 -4.73 -22.89 -12.64
N GLU A 63 -3.91 -23.85 -13.05
CA GLU A 63 -4.35 -25.17 -13.53
C GLU A 63 -5.12 -26.00 -12.48
N ASN A 64 -4.91 -25.68 -11.19
CA ASN A 64 -5.56 -26.34 -10.06
C ASN A 64 -6.84 -25.61 -9.60
N GLY A 65 -7.24 -24.53 -10.27
CA GLY A 65 -8.39 -23.71 -9.92
C GLY A 65 -8.15 -22.72 -8.77
N ASN A 66 -6.92 -22.54 -8.31
CA ASN A 66 -6.57 -21.54 -7.32
C ASN A 66 -6.47 -20.16 -7.96
N LYS A 67 -6.74 -19.11 -7.16
CA LYS A 67 -6.62 -17.72 -7.62
C LYS A 67 -5.14 -17.32 -7.66
N ARG A 68 -4.67 -16.90 -8.83
CA ARG A 68 -3.34 -16.33 -9.06
C ARG A 68 -3.47 -14.84 -9.36
N TYR A 69 -2.56 -14.03 -8.84
CA TYR A 69 -2.54 -12.59 -9.10
C TYR A 69 -1.22 -12.21 -9.74
N ASP A 70 -1.28 -11.57 -10.90
CA ASP A 70 -0.11 -11.20 -11.69
C ASP A 70 -0.03 -9.69 -11.79
N PHE A 71 1.19 -9.14 -11.84
CA PHE A 71 1.42 -7.73 -12.13
C PHE A 71 1.90 -7.58 -13.57
N GLN A 72 1.19 -6.81 -14.38
CA GLN A 72 1.59 -6.47 -15.74
C GLN A 72 1.97 -5.00 -15.83
N PHE A 73 3.05 -4.68 -16.52
CA PHE A 73 3.42 -3.30 -16.83
C PHE A 73 3.88 -3.18 -18.28
N GLN A 74 3.94 -1.94 -18.77
CA GLN A 74 4.46 -1.64 -20.09
C GLN A 74 5.87 -1.06 -19.98
N ASN A 75 6.82 -1.59 -20.74
CA ASN A 75 8.16 -1.02 -20.81
C ASN A 75 8.20 0.21 -21.73
N ARG A 76 9.34 0.90 -21.77
CA ARG A 76 9.54 2.11 -22.61
C ARG A 76 9.33 1.88 -24.11
N ARG A 77 9.39 0.63 -24.58
CA ARG A 77 9.19 0.25 -25.98
C ARG A 77 7.75 -0.18 -26.28
N GLY A 78 6.86 -0.11 -25.30
CA GLY A 78 5.45 -0.47 -25.45
C GLY A 78 5.15 -1.95 -25.24
N TYR A 79 6.14 -2.80 -24.92
CA TYR A 79 5.89 -4.22 -24.67
C TYR A 79 5.36 -4.44 -23.26
N LYS A 80 4.37 -5.32 -23.16
CA LYS A 80 3.81 -5.79 -21.89
C LYS A 80 4.73 -6.86 -21.30
N ILE A 81 5.07 -6.69 -20.03
CA ILE A 81 5.82 -7.66 -19.23
C ILE A 81 4.93 -8.04 -18.05
N THR A 82 4.81 -9.33 -17.79
CA THR A 82 3.99 -9.87 -16.69
C THR A 82 4.90 -10.55 -15.67
N ILE A 83 4.74 -10.16 -14.41
CA ILE A 83 5.28 -10.85 -13.23
C ILE A 83 4.15 -11.69 -12.68
N GLU A 84 4.26 -13.01 -12.83
CA GLU A 84 3.22 -13.94 -12.36
C GLU A 84 3.35 -14.24 -10.87
N GLY A 85 2.23 -14.60 -10.25
CA GLY A 85 2.23 -15.19 -8.91
C GLY A 85 2.67 -14.24 -7.80
N LEU A 86 2.24 -12.98 -7.83
CA LEU A 86 2.51 -12.01 -6.75
C LEU A 86 2.26 -12.66 -5.38
N SER A 87 1.06 -13.22 -5.19
CA SER A 87 0.61 -13.84 -3.94
C SER A 87 1.48 -15.00 -3.43
N GLU A 88 2.25 -15.63 -4.31
CA GLU A 88 3.09 -16.80 -4.01
C GLU A 88 4.53 -16.39 -3.66
N LYS A 89 4.94 -15.18 -4.05
CA LYS A 89 6.27 -14.61 -3.79
C LYS A 89 6.41 -13.98 -2.40
N PHE A 90 5.51 -14.32 -1.47
CA PHE A 90 5.40 -13.67 -0.17
C PHE A 90 5.54 -14.66 0.97
N ASN A 91 6.22 -14.23 2.03
CA ASN A 91 6.11 -14.90 3.31
C ASN A 91 4.64 -14.88 3.78
N LYS A 92 4.15 -16.05 4.21
CA LYS A 92 2.74 -16.32 4.55
C LYS A 92 2.15 -15.33 5.55
N GLU A 93 2.95 -14.85 6.50
CA GLU A 93 2.51 -13.92 7.52
C GLU A 93 2.18 -12.54 6.93
N TYR A 94 3.11 -11.95 6.18
CA TYR A 94 2.87 -10.67 5.47
C TYR A 94 1.71 -10.77 4.49
N TRP A 95 1.55 -11.92 3.84
CA TRP A 95 0.43 -12.16 2.93
C TRP A 95 -0.93 -12.16 3.65
N ASN A 96 -1.01 -12.72 4.86
CA ASN A 96 -2.25 -12.68 5.64
C ASN A 96 -2.62 -11.25 6.03
N TYR A 97 -1.64 -10.42 6.41
CA TYR A 97 -1.89 -9.00 6.68
C TYR A 97 -2.30 -8.22 5.43
N ALA A 98 -1.61 -8.43 4.31
CA ALA A 98 -1.99 -7.82 3.03
C ALA A 98 -3.42 -8.20 2.60
N LYS A 99 -3.83 -9.46 2.81
CA LYS A 99 -5.21 -9.92 2.60
C LYS A 99 -6.22 -9.22 3.52
N LEU A 100 -5.90 -9.07 4.80
CA LEU A 100 -6.74 -8.37 5.78
C LEU A 100 -6.94 -6.91 5.36
N ILE A 101 -5.84 -6.20 5.08
CA ILE A 101 -5.85 -4.80 4.64
C ILE A 101 -6.65 -4.67 3.34
N SER A 102 -6.42 -5.55 2.37
CA SER A 102 -7.20 -5.59 1.13
C SER A 102 -8.68 -5.86 1.41
N GLY A 103 -9.01 -6.66 2.41
CA GLY A 103 -10.38 -6.85 2.88
C GLY A 103 -11.01 -5.52 3.27
N VAL A 104 -10.35 -4.79 4.16
CA VAL A 104 -10.80 -3.49 4.68
C VAL A 104 -10.91 -2.43 3.58
N LEU A 105 -9.93 -2.33 2.68
CA LEU A 105 -9.94 -1.42 1.53
C LEU A 105 -11.17 -1.64 0.62
N ARG A 106 -11.52 -2.91 0.36
CA ARG A 106 -12.69 -3.25 -0.47
C ARG A 106 -14.03 -2.77 0.09
N TRP A 107 -14.12 -2.60 1.41
CA TRP A 107 -15.32 -2.07 2.06
C TRP A 107 -15.45 -0.53 1.92
N ARG A 108 -14.53 0.12 1.18
CA ARG A 108 -14.49 1.59 1.01
C ARG A 108 -14.45 2.33 2.35
N ILE A 109 -13.85 1.71 3.37
CA ILE A 109 -13.56 2.35 4.64
C ILE A 109 -12.65 3.55 4.37
N PRO A 110 -12.88 4.72 4.99
CA PRO A 110 -12.03 5.90 4.80
C PRO A 110 -10.56 5.57 5.00
N ILE A 111 -9.72 6.02 4.08
CA ILE A 111 -8.32 5.60 3.98
C ILE A 111 -7.53 5.94 5.25
N GLU A 112 -7.88 7.03 5.95
CA GLU A 112 -7.28 7.45 7.21
C GLU A 112 -7.54 6.42 8.32
N GLN A 113 -8.73 5.82 8.35
CA GLN A 113 -9.06 4.76 9.30
C GLN A 113 -8.30 3.48 8.98
N VAL A 114 -8.15 3.14 7.69
CA VAL A 114 -7.35 1.99 7.27
C VAL A 114 -5.89 2.18 7.69
N ILE A 115 -5.32 3.36 7.50
CA ILE A 115 -3.95 3.69 7.91
C ILE A 115 -3.80 3.56 9.44
N ARG A 116 -4.74 4.11 10.21
CA ARG A 116 -4.74 3.97 11.68
C ARG A 116 -4.81 2.52 12.12
N MET A 117 -5.64 1.70 11.47
CA MET A 117 -5.73 0.27 11.73
C MET A 117 -4.39 -0.41 11.46
N VAL A 118 -3.76 -0.15 10.31
CA VAL A 118 -2.42 -0.70 9.96
C VAL A 118 -1.39 -0.32 11.02
N GLY A 119 -1.36 0.94 11.48
CA GLY A 119 -0.42 1.38 12.51
C GLY A 119 -0.64 0.72 13.87
N SER A 120 -1.90 0.44 14.21
CA SER A 120 -2.29 -0.22 15.46
C SER A 120 -1.97 -1.71 15.52
N LEU A 121 -1.60 -2.33 14.38
CA LEU A 121 -1.18 -3.73 14.37
C LEU A 121 0.06 -3.88 15.26
N GLN A 122 -0.12 -4.55 16.40
CA GLN A 122 0.95 -4.97 17.29
C GLN A 122 1.38 -6.36 16.89
N LEU A 123 2.62 -6.49 16.43
CA LEU A 123 3.14 -7.71 15.84
C LEU A 123 4.40 -8.09 16.61
N ASP A 124 4.52 -9.36 16.97
CA ASP A 124 5.57 -9.89 17.84
C ASP A 124 6.98 -9.84 17.22
N ASN A 125 7.10 -9.31 16.00
CA ASN A 125 8.32 -9.28 15.21
C ASN A 125 8.65 -7.86 14.71
N GLU A 126 9.85 -7.38 15.04
CA GLU A 126 10.36 -6.06 14.64
C GLU A 126 10.32 -5.84 13.13
N ASN A 127 10.62 -6.87 12.32
CA ASN A 127 10.57 -6.79 10.86
C ASN A 127 9.17 -6.47 10.32
N ILE A 128 8.11 -6.90 11.02
CA ILE A 128 6.75 -6.61 10.58
C ILE A 128 6.32 -5.21 11.05
N ASN A 129 6.85 -4.73 12.17
CA ASN A 129 6.66 -3.37 12.64
C ASN A 129 7.27 -2.32 11.67
N THR A 130 8.39 -2.61 11.04
CA THR A 130 8.95 -1.74 10.00
C THR A 130 8.22 -1.89 8.66
N TRP A 131 7.71 -3.09 8.34
CA TRP A 131 6.91 -3.31 7.15
C TRP A 131 5.58 -2.54 7.18
N LYS A 132 4.88 -2.53 8.33
CA LYS A 132 3.61 -1.79 8.45
C LYS A 132 3.80 -0.30 8.19
N ASN A 133 4.93 0.29 8.61
CA ASN A 133 5.25 1.69 8.33
C ASN A 133 5.38 1.94 6.82
N GLY A 134 5.96 0.97 6.08
CA GLY A 134 6.00 0.98 4.63
C GLY A 134 4.61 0.95 4.00
N VAL A 135 3.73 0.10 4.51
CA VAL A 135 2.33 0.00 4.05
C VAL A 135 1.55 1.28 4.34
N GLU A 136 1.69 1.86 5.53
CA GLU A 136 1.08 3.15 5.84
C GLU A 136 1.51 4.23 4.86
N ARG A 137 2.82 4.34 4.57
CA ARG A 137 3.33 5.33 3.61
C ARG A 137 2.79 5.11 2.20
N ALA A 138 2.60 3.84 1.79
CA ALA A 138 1.97 3.53 0.51
C ALA A 138 0.52 4.02 0.45
N LEU A 139 -0.23 3.87 1.55
CA LEU A 139 -1.64 4.27 1.62
C LEU A 139 -1.85 5.78 1.88
N LYS A 140 -0.92 6.46 2.56
CA LYS A 140 -1.00 7.91 2.84
C LYS A 140 -1.11 8.77 1.58
N LYS A 141 -0.61 8.28 0.44
CA LYS A 141 -0.70 8.96 -0.87
C LYS A 141 -2.13 9.16 -1.38
N TYR A 142 -3.09 8.43 -0.84
CA TYR A 142 -4.49 8.48 -1.25
C TYR A 142 -5.36 9.30 -0.29
N ILE A 143 -4.77 9.90 0.74
CA ILE A 143 -5.46 10.89 1.55
C ILE A 143 -5.59 12.17 0.72
N GLN A 144 -6.80 12.69 0.60
CA GLN A 144 -7.05 13.95 -0.08
C GLN A 144 -6.47 15.12 0.72
N ASP A 145 -5.88 16.09 0.03
CA ASP A 145 -5.44 17.32 0.67
C ASP A 145 -6.62 18.06 1.28
N GLY A 146 -6.43 18.55 2.51
CA GLY A 146 -7.47 19.18 3.31
C GLY A 146 -8.30 18.21 4.15
N THR A 147 -8.09 16.89 4.05
CA THR A 147 -8.81 15.95 4.93
C THR A 147 -8.46 16.19 6.40
N GLU A 148 -9.49 16.39 7.22
CA GLU A 148 -9.37 16.53 8.68
C GLU A 148 -8.90 15.23 9.33
N ALA A 149 -7.86 15.31 10.15
CA ALA A 149 -7.39 14.20 10.98
C ALA A 149 -8.25 14.06 12.25
N LYS A 150 -9.53 13.69 12.06
CA LYS A 150 -10.52 13.63 13.16
C LYS A 150 -10.04 12.74 14.32
N GLY A 151 -10.12 13.29 15.53
CA GLY A 151 -9.66 12.64 16.76
C GLY A 151 -8.14 12.68 16.98
N SER A 152 -7.40 13.48 16.21
CA SER A 152 -5.98 13.75 16.42
C SER A 152 -5.79 15.18 16.94
N VAL A 153 -4.92 15.34 17.93
CA VAL A 153 -4.63 16.63 18.56
C VAL A 153 -3.22 17.09 18.20
N CYS A 154 -3.06 18.37 17.86
CA CYS A 154 -1.76 18.97 17.59
C CYS A 154 -0.88 18.89 18.83
N GLN A 155 0.29 18.25 18.72
CA GLN A 155 1.23 18.08 19.84
C GLN A 155 1.88 19.40 20.26
N GLU A 156 1.94 20.40 19.37
CA GLU A 156 2.54 21.72 19.67
C GLU A 156 1.58 22.69 20.37
N CYS A 157 0.28 22.66 20.06
CA CYS A 157 -0.67 23.67 20.55
C CYS A 157 -1.96 23.10 21.15
N GLY A 158 -2.13 21.77 21.17
CA GLY A 158 -3.28 21.12 21.80
C GLY A 158 -4.62 21.25 21.07
N ASN A 159 -4.67 21.84 19.87
CA ASN A 159 -5.92 21.99 19.11
C ASN A 159 -6.16 20.80 18.16
N GLU A 160 -7.43 20.43 17.96
CA GLU A 160 -7.86 19.39 17.00
C GLU A 160 -8.04 19.94 15.58
N THR A 161 -7.07 20.73 15.11
CA THR A 161 -7.13 21.46 13.83
C THR A 161 -6.14 20.93 12.81
N LEU A 162 -5.84 19.63 12.91
CA LEU A 162 -4.91 18.92 12.06
C LEU A 162 -5.58 18.48 10.75
N VAL A 163 -4.95 18.78 9.63
CA VAL A 163 -5.37 18.40 8.27
C VAL A 163 -4.22 17.74 7.52
N TYR A 164 -4.53 16.85 6.59
CA TYR A 164 -3.53 16.28 5.69
C TYR A 164 -3.25 17.25 4.53
N ARG A 165 -1.97 17.46 4.22
CA ARG A 165 -1.52 18.25 3.07
C ARG A 165 -0.21 17.69 2.53
N GLU A 166 -0.19 17.37 1.24
CA GLU A 166 0.97 16.77 0.56
C GLU A 166 1.49 15.50 1.27
N GLY A 167 0.59 14.74 1.89
CA GLY A 167 0.93 13.53 2.66
C GLY A 167 1.50 13.77 4.07
N CYS A 168 1.56 15.02 4.55
CA CYS A 168 1.94 15.37 5.92
C CYS A 168 0.74 15.86 6.75
N LEU A 169 0.80 15.73 8.07
CA LEU A 169 -0.16 16.36 8.98
C LEU A 169 0.24 17.82 9.22
N MET A 170 -0.65 18.75 8.96
CA MET A 170 -0.48 20.19 9.18
C MET A 170 -1.50 20.69 10.21
N CYS A 171 -1.07 21.45 11.22
CA CYS A 171 -2.00 22.16 12.10
C CYS A 171 -2.39 23.50 11.48
N THR A 172 -3.68 23.72 11.25
CA THR A 172 -4.18 24.99 10.71
C THR A 172 -4.19 26.12 11.73
N THR A 173 -4.01 25.84 13.03
CA THR A 173 -3.94 26.86 14.08
C THR A 173 -2.52 27.39 14.32
N CYS A 174 -1.52 26.52 14.50
CA CYS A 174 -0.15 26.94 14.80
C CYS A 174 0.84 26.75 13.64
N GLY A 175 0.42 26.13 12.54
CA GLY A 175 1.27 25.89 11.37
C GLY A 175 2.27 24.74 11.51
N SER A 176 2.29 24.03 12.65
CA SER A 176 3.19 22.89 12.84
C SER A 176 2.93 21.79 11.81
N SER A 177 4.00 21.22 11.26
CA SER A 177 3.92 20.12 10.30
C SER A 177 4.58 18.86 10.87
N LYS A 178 3.97 17.70 10.63
CA LYS A 178 4.59 16.40 10.92
C LYS A 178 4.45 15.50 9.70
N CYS A 179 5.56 15.29 9.02
CA CYS A 179 5.69 14.30 7.97
C CYS A 179 6.08 12.96 8.58
N GLY A 180 5.39 11.88 8.20
CA GLY A 180 5.76 10.53 8.64
C GLY A 180 6.96 10.03 7.86
N GLY A 181 8.13 9.96 8.51
CA GLY A 181 9.32 9.27 8.01
C GLY A 181 9.10 7.77 7.88
#